data_AF-A0A2V3WE80-F1
#
_entry.id   AF-A0A2V3WE80-F1
#
_cell.length_a   1.000
_cell.length_b   1.000
_cell.length_c   1.000
_cell.angle_alpha   90.00
_cell.angle_beta   90.00
_cell.angle_gamma   90.00
#
_symmetry.space_group_name_H-M   'P 1'
#
loop_
_entity.id
_entity.type
_entity.pdbx_description
1 polymer ?
#
loop_
_entity_poly.entity_id
_entity_poly.type
_entity_poly.pdbx_seq_one_letter_code
_entity_poly.pdbx_strand_id
1 'polypeptide(L)'
;MEPYVDDEVLIQIIKTQHSILHLLNHTLNDTVTHQRSLPKQEQNKDLIHLAEQTRRVIARKPKLKAAYNKLKDDPRFAFDGYLE
;
A
#
# COMPACT_ATOMS: atom_id res chain seq x y z
N MET A 1 6.74 7.22 33.28
CA MET A 1 6.18 6.03 32.59
C MET A 1 5.94 6.45 31.16
N GLU A 2 6.54 5.77 30.18
CA GLU A 2 6.13 5.96 28.79
C GLU A 2 4.65 5.55 28.66
N PRO A 3 3.85 6.27 27.86
CA PRO A 3 2.46 5.89 27.65
C PRO A 3 2.42 4.51 26.98
N TYR A 4 1.85 3.54 27.68
CA TYR A 4 1.55 2.22 27.12
C TYR A 4 0.49 2.42 26.03
N VAL A 5 0.92 2.33 24.76
CA VAL A 5 -0.03 2.33 23.65
C VAL A 5 -0.68 0.95 23.63
N ASP A 6 -2.00 0.93 23.70
CA ASP A 6 -2.79 -0.31 23.65
C ASP A 6 -2.45 -1.10 22.39
N ASP A 7 -2.23 -2.41 22.54
CA ASP A 7 -1.96 -3.32 21.44
C ASP A 7 -3.05 -3.18 20.37
N GLU A 8 -4.33 -3.06 20.74
CA GLU A 8 -5.44 -2.90 19.78
C GLU A 8 -5.29 -1.65 18.91
N VAL A 9 -4.81 -0.55 19.48
CA VAL A 9 -4.54 0.69 18.74
C VAL A 9 -3.40 0.50 17.76
N LEU A 10 -2.34 -0.21 18.15
CA LEU A 10 -1.24 -0.57 17.24
C LEU A 10 -1.72 -1.45 16.09
N ILE A 11 -2.60 -2.43 16.37
CA ILE A 11 -3.22 -3.28 15.34
C ILE A 11 -3.99 -2.44 14.33
N GLN A 12 -4.84 -1.53 14.79
CA GLN A 12 -5.64 -0.67 13.91
C GLN A 12 -4.79 0.28 13.06
N ILE A 13 -3.73 0.85 13.62
CA ILE A 13 -2.78 1.69 12.88
C ILE A 13 -2.11 0.87 11.77
N ILE A 14 -1.68 -0.35 12.06
CA ILE A 14 -1.04 -1.25 11.09
C ILE A 14 -2.04 -1.63 9.98
N LYS A 15 -3.28 -1.99 10.32
CA LYS A 15 -4.34 -2.27 9.32
C LYS A 15 -4.60 -1.06 8.42
N THR A 16 -4.71 0.13 9.01
CA THR A 16 -4.93 1.38 8.27
C THR A 16 -3.75 1.69 7.33
N GLN A 17 -2.52 1.56 7.80
CA GLN A 17 -1.31 1.74 6.98
C GLN A 17 -1.28 0.74 5.82
N HIS A 18 -1.72 -0.50 6.04
CA HIS A 18 -1.84 -1.51 5.00
C HIS A 18 -2.80 -1.07 3.91
N SER A 19 -4.03 -0.70 4.30
CA SER A 19 -5.07 -0.28 3.37
C SER A 19 -4.68 0.96 2.57
N ILE A 20 -4.03 1.94 3.20
CA ILE A 20 -3.51 3.13 2.50
C ILE A 20 -2.47 2.73 1.44
N LEU A 21 -1.52 1.87 1.79
CA LEU A 21 -0.49 1.44 0.84
C LEU A 21 -1.06 0.60 -0.30
N HIS A 22 -2.07 -0.23 0.00
CA HIS A 22 -2.79 -1.01 -1.01
C HIS A 22 -3.51 -0.08 -1.99
N LEU A 23 -4.32 0.85 -1.47
CA LEU A 23 -5.02 1.86 -2.26
C LEU A 23 -4.05 2.67 -3.12
N LEU A 24 -2.96 3.19 -2.53
CA LEU A 24 -1.95 3.94 -3.27
C LEU A 24 -1.34 3.10 -4.40
N ASN A 25 -0.98 1.84 -4.15
CA ASN A 25 -0.41 1.00 -5.19
C ASN A 25 -1.40 0.73 -6.34
N HIS A 26 -2.68 0.56 -6.02
CA HIS A 26 -3.73 0.36 -7.01
C HIS A 26 -3.94 1.63 -7.86
N THR A 27 -4.15 2.77 -7.21
CA THR A 27 -4.32 4.07 -7.90
C THR A 27 -3.14 4.41 -8.80
N LEU A 28 -1.91 4.14 -8.36
CA LEU A 28 -0.72 4.33 -9.19
C LEU A 28 -0.66 3.36 -10.36
N ASN A 29 -1.12 2.12 -10.19
CA ASN A 29 -1.22 1.15 -11.29
C ASN A 29 -2.23 1.61 -12.34
N ASP A 30 -3.38 2.09 -11.90
CA ASP A 30 -4.44 2.60 -12.78
C ASP A 30 -3.97 3.86 -13.52
N THR A 31 -3.25 4.74 -12.83
CA THR A 31 -2.62 5.92 -13.44
C THR A 31 -1.68 5.51 -14.58
N VAL A 32 -0.79 4.54 -14.34
CA VAL A 32 0.13 4.04 -15.38
C VAL A 32 -0.64 3.39 -16.52
N THR A 33 -1.65 2.58 -16.21
CA THR A 33 -2.46 1.86 -17.20
C THR A 33 -3.22 2.84 -18.09
N HIS A 34 -3.87 3.84 -17.48
CA HIS A 34 -4.57 4.90 -18.17
C HIS A 34 -3.62 5.69 -19.07
N GLN A 35 -2.48 6.17 -18.54
CA GLN A 35 -1.51 6.93 -19.31
C GLN A 35 -0.95 6.12 -20.50
N ARG A 36 -0.73 4.82 -20.32
CA ARG A 36 -0.28 3.94 -21.41
C ARG A 36 -1.35 3.62 -22.45
N SER A 37 -2.63 3.75 -22.09
CA SER A 37 -3.76 3.58 -23.02
C SER A 37 -3.95 4.76 -23.97
N LEU A 38 -3.42 5.94 -23.62
CA LEU A 38 -3.50 7.14 -24.45
C LEU A 38 -2.54 7.05 -25.65
N PRO A 39 -2.82 7.79 -26.76
CA PRO A 39 -1.88 7.94 -27.85
C PRO A 39 -0.50 8.43 -27.38
N LYS A 40 0.59 7.94 -27.98
CA LYS A 40 1.98 8.23 -27.53
C LYS A 40 2.31 9.72 -27.34
N GLN A 41 1.62 10.58 -28.07
CA GLN A 41 1.82 12.04 -28.07
C GLN A 41 1.18 12.71 -26.85
N GLU A 42 0.16 12.08 -26.29
CA GLU A 42 -0.64 12.56 -25.16
C GLU A 42 -0.19 11.94 -23.82
N GLN A 43 0.69 10.93 -23.86
CA GLN A 43 1.20 10.29 -22.66
C GLN A 43 2.10 11.24 -21.87
N ASN A 44 1.79 11.40 -20.59
CA ASN A 44 2.68 12.08 -19.66
C ASN A 44 3.75 11.10 -19.14
N LYS A 45 4.92 11.13 -19.78
CA LYS A 45 6.04 10.23 -19.43
C LYS A 45 6.56 10.43 -18.01
N ASP A 46 6.54 11.67 -17.53
CA ASP A 46 7.00 12.00 -16.17
C ASP A 46 6.04 11.41 -15.12
N LEU A 47 4.73 11.49 -15.37
CA LEU A 47 3.72 10.88 -14.52
C LEU A 47 3.83 9.35 -14.50
N ILE A 48 4.02 8.71 -15.66
CA ILE A 48 4.27 7.26 -15.74
C ILE A 48 5.50 6.89 -14.92
N HIS A 49 6.61 7.61 -15.10
CA HIS A 49 7.86 7.35 -14.42
C HIS A 49 7.73 7.48 -12.90
N LEU A 50 7.12 8.58 -12.43
CA LEU A 50 6.87 8.84 -11.02
C LEU A 50 5.99 7.73 -10.41
N ALA A 51 4.92 7.34 -11.09
CA ALA A 51 4.02 6.33 -10.59
C ALA A 51 4.70 4.95 -10.48
N GLU A 52 5.48 4.55 -11.49
CA GLU A 52 6.25 3.29 -11.45
C GLU A 52 7.37 3.29 -10.41
N GLN A 53 8.06 4.42 -10.20
CA GLN A 53 9.04 4.55 -9.13
C GLN A 53 8.39 4.43 -7.75
N THR A 54 7.26 5.13 -7.55
CA THR A 54 6.55 5.12 -6.27
C THR A 54 6.01 3.72 -5.95
N ARG A 55 5.44 3.02 -6.93
CA ARG A 55 5.02 1.61 -6.77
C ARG A 55 6.18 0.69 -6.41
N ARG A 56 7.37 0.89 -6.98
CA ARG A 56 8.57 0.14 -6.59
C ARG A 56 8.95 0.41 -5.14
N VAL A 57 8.85 1.64 -4.65
CA VAL A 57 9.09 1.96 -3.23
C VAL A 57 8.08 1.27 -2.33
N ILE A 58 6.79 1.29 -2.69
CA ILE A 58 5.72 0.61 -1.93
C ILE A 58 5.94 -0.90 -1.89
N ALA A 59 6.22 -1.52 -3.05
CA ALA A 59 6.47 -2.95 -3.17
C ALA A 59 7.77 -3.40 -2.45
N ARG A 60 8.79 -2.53 -2.41
CA ARG A 60 10.09 -2.77 -1.75
C ARG A 60 10.11 -2.37 -0.27
N LYS A 61 8.99 -2.40 0.45
CA LYS A 61 9.01 -2.39 1.92
C LYS A 61 8.97 -3.82 2.45
N PRO A 62 10.05 -4.63 2.33
CA PRO A 62 10.06 -6.04 2.74
C PRO A 62 9.83 -6.19 4.25
N LYS A 63 10.28 -5.22 5.06
CA LYS A 63 10.04 -5.20 6.50
C LYS A 63 8.55 -5.06 6.84
N LEU A 64 7.83 -4.26 6.07
CA LEU A 64 6.39 -4.07 6.25
C LEU A 64 5.61 -5.30 5.77
N LYS A 65 5.99 -5.88 4.63
CA LYS A 65 5.45 -7.16 4.14
C LYS A 65 5.71 -8.30 5.13
N ALA A 66 6.90 -8.37 5.72
CA ALA A 66 7.25 -9.36 6.72
C ALA A 66 6.47 -9.16 8.03
N ALA A 67 6.28 -7.91 8.47
CA ALA A 67 5.40 -7.59 9.59
C ALA A 67 3.97 -8.03 9.30
N TYR A 68 3.39 -7.66 8.15
CA TYR A 68 2.06 -8.12 7.75
C TYR A 68 1.94 -9.63 7.67
N ASN A 69 2.92 -10.33 7.09
CA ASN A 69 2.90 -11.79 7.00
C ASN A 69 2.91 -12.45 8.39
N LYS A 70 3.70 -11.95 9.34
CA LYS A 70 3.71 -12.46 10.73
C LYS A 70 2.38 -12.21 11.44
N LEU A 71 1.70 -11.13 11.07
CA LEU A 71 0.43 -10.72 11.66
C LEU A 71 -0.76 -11.41 10.96
N LYS A 72 -0.60 -11.90 9.72
CA LYS A 72 -1.67 -12.56 8.96
C LYS A 72 -2.23 -13.80 9.67
N ASP A 73 -1.38 -14.51 10.42
CA ASP A 73 -1.76 -15.71 11.17
C ASP A 73 -2.30 -15.38 12.58
N ASP A 74 -2.26 -14.12 13.00
CA ASP A 74 -2.85 -13.67 14.26
C ASP A 74 -4.35 -13.39 14.05
N PRO A 75 -5.26 -14.08 14.74
CA PRO A 75 -6.70 -13.89 14.58
C PRO A 75 -7.17 -12.46 14.91
N ARG A 76 -6.41 -11.68 15.69
CA ARG A 76 -6.68 -10.24 15.94
C ARG A 76 -6.41 -9.38 14.70
N PHE A 77 -5.60 -9.90 13.78
CA PHE A 77 -5.21 -9.27 12.51
C PHE A 77 -5.95 -9.84 11.29
N ALA A 78 -7.05 -10.58 11.49
CA ALA A 78 -7.95 -10.92 10.40
C ALA A 78 -8.32 -9.65 9.60
N PHE A 79 -7.97 -9.63 8.31
CA PHE A 79 -8.25 -8.55 7.37
C PHE A 79 -9.64 -8.76 6.75
N ASP A 80 -10.65 -8.98 7.58
CA ASP A 80 -12.00 -9.21 7.10
C ASP A 80 -12.59 -7.84 6.68
N GLY A 81 -12.71 -7.60 5.37
CA GLY A 81 -13.40 -6.43 4.82
C GLY A 81 -12.54 -5.18 4.52
N TYR A 82 -11.22 -5.23 4.69
CA TYR A 82 -10.34 -4.13 4.28
C TYR A 82 -9.81 -4.33 2.86
N LEU A 83 -10.67 -3.99 1.88
CA LEU A 83 -10.39 -3.86 0.45
C LEU A 83 -9.69 -5.08 -0.17
N GLU A 84 -10.49 -6.13 -0.47
CA GLU A 84 -10.20 -7.02 -1.60
C GLU A 84 -10.02 -6.22 -2.91
#